data_AF-A0A376VEA8-F1
#
_entry.id   AF-A0A376VEA8-F1
#
_cell.length_a   1.000
_cell.length_b   1.000
_cell.length_c   1.000
_cell.angle_alpha   90.00
_cell.angle_beta   90.00
_cell.angle_gamma   90.00
#
_symmetry.space_group_name_H-M   'P 1'
#
loop_
_entity.id
_entity.type
_entity.pdbx_description
1 polymer ?
#
loop_
_entity_poly.entity_id
_entity_poly.type
_entity_poly.pdbx_seq_one_letter_code
_entity_poly.pdbx_strand_id
1 'polypeptide(L)'
;MTMKQAAAWSLVWVTLSLLFNAAFWWYLVQTEGRAVADPQALAFLTGYLIEKSLAVDNVFVWLMLFSYFSVPAALQRRVLVYGVLGAIVLRTIMIFTGSWLISQFDWILYIFGAFLLFTGVKMRWPMKMNQALATSRWCAGYAVICA
;
A
#
# COMPACT_ATOMS: atom_id res chain seq x y z
N MET A 1 6.84 4.39 -21.27
CA MET A 1 8.09 4.64 -20.53
C MET A 1 8.76 3.30 -20.27
N THR A 2 10.06 3.18 -20.54
CA THR A 2 10.81 1.94 -20.33
C THR A 2 10.85 1.62 -18.83
N MET A 3 10.69 0.33 -18.46
CA MET A 3 10.71 -0.16 -17.07
C MET A 3 11.87 0.40 -16.24
N LYS A 4 13.04 0.56 -16.86
CA LYS A 4 14.25 1.10 -16.24
C LYS A 4 14.08 2.55 -15.77
N GLN A 5 13.34 3.35 -16.51
CA GLN A 5 13.15 4.78 -16.22
C GLN A 5 12.14 4.97 -15.09
N ALA A 6 11.05 4.19 -15.10
CA ALA A 6 10.08 4.16 -14.00
C ALA A 6 10.71 3.68 -12.68
N ALA A 7 11.53 2.62 -12.74
CA ALA A 7 12.27 2.14 -11.57
C ALA A 7 13.27 3.17 -11.04
N ALA A 8 13.98 3.88 -11.94
CA ALA A 8 14.90 4.95 -11.54
C ALA A 8 14.17 6.10 -10.82
N TRP A 9 13.02 6.54 -11.31
CA TRP A 9 12.23 7.58 -10.66
C TRP A 9 11.70 7.14 -9.29
N SER A 10 11.17 5.91 -9.17
CA SER A 10 10.74 5.38 -7.86
C SER A 10 11.90 5.29 -6.86
N LEU A 11 13.08 4.84 -7.32
CA LEU A 11 14.28 4.77 -6.48
C LEU A 11 14.71 6.15 -5.99
N VAL A 12 14.66 7.18 -6.85
CA VAL A 12 14.99 8.56 -6.47
C VAL A 12 14.11 9.04 -5.33
N TRP A 13 12.79 8.84 -5.42
CA TRP A 13 11.85 9.28 -4.38
C TRP A 13 12.00 8.51 -3.06
N VAL A 14 12.25 7.21 -3.12
CA VAL A 14 12.53 6.39 -1.94
C VAL A 14 13.84 6.85 -1.28
N THR A 15 14.89 7.04 -2.08
CA THR A 15 16.20 7.49 -1.58
C THR A 15 16.10 8.88 -0.97
N LEU A 16 15.35 9.81 -1.58
CA LEU A 16 15.11 11.14 -1.04
C LEU A 16 14.39 11.08 0.32
N SER A 17 13.39 10.21 0.46
CA SER A 17 12.64 10.03 1.72
C SER A 17 13.53 9.44 2.82
N LEU A 18 14.40 8.49 2.48
CA LEU A 18 15.37 7.91 3.41
C LEU A 18 16.46 8.91 3.81
N LEU A 19 16.95 9.72 2.87
CA LEU A 19 17.92 10.79 3.15
C LEU A 19 17.30 11.83 4.08
N PHE A 20 16.04 12.21 3.86
CA PHE A 20 15.33 13.09 4.78
C PHE A 20 15.18 12.47 6.17
N ASN A 21 14.84 11.18 6.28
CA ASN A 21 14.75 10.49 7.56
C ASN A 21 16.10 10.45 8.30
N ALA A 22 17.20 10.21 7.57
CA ALA A 22 18.56 10.22 8.14
C ALA A 22 19.00 11.63 8.57
N ALA A 23 18.69 12.66 7.77
CA ALA A 23 18.95 14.05 8.13
C ALA A 23 18.11 14.51 9.33
N PHE A 24 16.85 14.08 9.39
CA PHE A 24 15.95 14.29 10.52
C PHE A 24 16.52 13.62 11.78
N TRP A 25 16.93 12.35 11.70
CA TRP A 25 17.59 11.67 12.82
C TRP A 25 18.87 12.40 13.27
N TRP A 26 19.76 12.81 12.35
CA TRP A 26 20.96 13.58 12.69
C TRP A 26 20.67 14.93 13.32
N TYR A 27 19.61 15.61 12.91
CA TYR A 27 19.18 16.86 13.52
C TYR A 27 18.70 16.62 14.96
N LEU A 28 17.84 15.62 15.18
CA LEU A 28 17.29 15.32 16.50
C LEU A 28 18.32 14.74 17.48
N VAL A 29 19.29 13.97 16.99
CA VAL A 29 20.42 13.51 17.82
C VAL A 29 21.23 14.69 18.38
N GLN A 30 21.35 15.79 17.63
CA GLN A 30 22.08 16.98 18.06
C GLN A 30 21.29 17.88 19.01
N THR A 31 19.95 17.96 18.89
CA THR A 31 19.13 18.85 19.71
C THR A 31 18.54 18.19 20.96
N GLU A 32 18.02 16.98 20.84
CA GLU A 32 17.19 16.31 21.86
C GLU A 32 17.84 15.00 22.38
N GLY A 33 18.93 14.55 21.74
CA GLY A 33 19.65 13.33 22.08
C GLY A 33 19.04 12.05 21.48
N ARG A 34 19.82 10.96 21.50
CA ARG A 34 19.46 9.68 20.85
C ARG A 34 18.18 9.04 21.38
N ALA A 35 17.88 9.22 22.66
CA ALA A 35 16.69 8.66 23.30
C ALA A 35 15.36 9.14 22.69
N VAL A 36 15.37 10.34 22.08
CA VAL A 36 14.21 10.98 21.45
C VAL A 36 14.29 10.80 19.93
N ALA A 37 15.49 10.93 19.35
CA ALA A 37 15.72 10.79 17.91
C ALA A 37 15.40 9.40 17.34
N ASP A 38 15.78 8.32 18.03
CA ASP A 38 15.55 6.94 17.57
C ASP A 38 14.06 6.60 17.38
N PRO A 39 13.17 6.80 18.39
CA PRO A 39 11.76 6.48 18.23
C PRO A 39 11.04 7.38 17.19
N GLN A 40 11.47 8.63 17.03
CA GLN A 40 10.83 9.56 16.08
C GLN A 40 11.26 9.31 14.64
N ALA A 41 12.53 8.97 14.41
CA ALA A 41 12.99 8.51 13.09
C ALA A 41 12.28 7.21 12.68
N LEU A 42 12.10 6.28 13.61
CA LEU A 42 11.32 5.06 13.39
C LEU A 42 9.84 5.36 13.13
N ALA A 43 9.22 6.30 13.84
CA ALA A 43 7.84 6.70 13.61
C ALA A 43 7.65 7.31 12.20
N PHE A 44 8.58 8.15 11.74
CA PHE A 44 8.56 8.68 10.38
C PHE A 44 8.71 7.57 9.33
N LEU A 45 9.68 6.68 9.51
CA LEU A 45 9.95 5.61 8.55
C LEU A 45 8.77 4.62 8.46
N THR A 46 8.21 4.23 9.62
CA THR A 46 7.04 3.36 9.68
C THR A 46 5.82 4.03 9.06
N GLY A 47 5.59 5.32 9.32
CA GLY A 47 4.55 6.12 8.65
C GLY A 47 4.69 6.11 7.13
N TYR A 48 5.90 6.40 6.61
CA TYR A 48 6.18 6.37 5.18
C TYR A 48 5.93 4.99 4.55
N LEU A 49 6.39 3.91 5.20
CA LEU A 49 6.15 2.54 4.74
C LEU A 49 4.65 2.21 4.72
N ILE A 50 3.92 2.60 5.76
CA ILE A 50 2.48 2.39 5.86
C ILE A 50 1.78 3.10 4.72
N GLU A 51 2.05 4.39 4.48
CA GLU A 51 1.44 5.16 3.39
C GLU A 51 1.69 4.53 2.02
N LYS A 52 2.92 4.10 1.74
CA LYS A 52 3.26 3.45 0.46
C LYS A 52 2.60 2.07 0.32
N SER A 53 2.55 1.27 1.39
CA SER A 53 1.84 -0.01 1.40
C SER A 53 0.33 0.19 1.19
N LEU A 54 -0.24 1.23 1.79
CA LEU A 54 -1.65 1.62 1.71
C LEU A 54 -2.10 1.90 0.27
N ALA A 55 -1.22 2.56 -0.50
CA ALA A 55 -1.45 2.90 -1.91
C ALA A 55 -1.36 1.66 -2.82
N VAL A 56 -0.38 0.78 -2.59
CA VAL A 56 -0.18 -0.46 -3.36
C VAL A 56 -1.35 -1.42 -3.16
N ASP A 57 -1.82 -1.58 -1.92
CA ASP A 57 -2.97 -2.42 -1.56
C ASP A 57 -4.24 -2.02 -2.34
N ASN A 58 -4.50 -0.71 -2.41
CA ASN A 58 -5.65 -0.19 -3.17
C ASN A 58 -5.55 -0.53 -4.66
N VAL A 59 -4.42 -0.27 -5.31
CA VAL A 59 -4.24 -0.51 -6.75
C VAL A 59 -4.33 -2.00 -7.10
N PHE A 60 -3.83 -2.87 -6.21
CA PHE A 60 -3.85 -4.31 -6.41
C PHE A 60 -5.27 -4.89 -6.41
N VAL A 61 -6.15 -4.43 -5.52
CA VAL A 61 -7.56 -4.84 -5.51
C VAL A 61 -8.27 -4.48 -6.82
N TRP A 62 -8.03 -3.27 -7.36
CA TRP A 62 -8.61 -2.84 -8.64
C TRP A 62 -8.16 -3.70 -9.81
N LEU A 63 -6.88 -4.09 -9.82
CA LEU A 63 -6.32 -4.98 -10.82
C LEU A 63 -7.02 -6.34 -10.86
N MET A 64 -7.19 -6.97 -9.69
CA MET A 64 -7.89 -8.25 -9.58
C MET A 64 -9.34 -8.13 -10.04
N LEU A 65 -10.02 -7.05 -9.63
CA LEU A 65 -11.43 -6.81 -9.97
C LEU A 65 -11.64 -6.62 -11.47
N PHE A 66 -10.84 -5.78 -12.14
CA PHE A 66 -10.98 -5.58 -13.59
C PHE A 66 -10.59 -6.81 -14.40
N SER A 67 -9.61 -7.57 -13.93
CA SER A 67 -9.25 -8.82 -14.58
C SER A 67 -10.36 -9.86 -14.44
N TYR A 68 -11.10 -9.88 -13.32
CA TYR A 68 -12.20 -10.80 -13.10
C TYR A 68 -13.42 -10.47 -13.98
N PHE A 69 -13.80 -9.19 -14.07
CA PHE A 69 -15.00 -8.77 -14.79
C PHE A 69 -14.79 -8.47 -16.29
N SER A 70 -13.57 -8.59 -16.82
CA SER A 70 -13.24 -8.34 -18.25
C SER A 70 -13.86 -7.03 -18.80
N VAL A 71 -13.80 -5.96 -18.00
CA VAL A 71 -14.56 -4.71 -18.26
C VAL A 71 -13.99 -3.93 -19.46
N PRO A 72 -14.82 -3.55 -20.46
CA PRO A 72 -14.39 -2.75 -21.61
C PRO A 72 -13.81 -1.38 -21.19
N ALA A 73 -12.74 -0.94 -21.86
CA ALA A 73 -11.96 0.26 -21.48
C ALA A 73 -12.76 1.57 -21.44
N ALA A 74 -13.85 1.69 -22.20
CA ALA A 74 -14.70 2.88 -22.22
C ALA A 74 -15.42 3.13 -20.87
N LEU A 75 -15.72 2.07 -20.11
CA LEU A 75 -16.46 2.16 -18.85
C LEU A 75 -15.56 2.10 -17.60
N GLN A 76 -14.28 1.74 -17.77
CA GLN A 76 -13.33 1.54 -16.66
C GLN A 76 -13.22 2.76 -15.73
N ARG A 77 -13.15 3.98 -16.27
CA ARG A 77 -13.02 5.21 -15.44
C ARG A 77 -14.22 5.41 -14.51
N ARG A 78 -15.44 5.17 -14.98
CA ARG A 78 -16.66 5.39 -14.16
C ARG A 78 -16.77 4.33 -13.07
N VAL A 79 -16.56 3.06 -13.43
CA VAL A 79 -16.59 1.94 -12.48
C VAL A 79 -15.47 2.08 -11.44
N LEU A 80 -14.27 2.51 -11.86
CA LEU A 80 -13.16 2.77 -10.94
C LEU A 80 -13.51 3.81 -9.89
N VAL A 81 -14.13 4.94 -10.27
CA VAL A 81 -14.44 6.02 -9.33
C VAL A 81 -15.48 5.57 -8.29
N TYR A 82 -16.58 4.94 -8.73
CA TYR A 82 -17.60 4.43 -7.80
C TYR A 82 -17.05 3.33 -6.89
N GLY A 83 -16.19 2.48 -7.46
CA GLY A 83 -15.53 1.42 -6.71
C GLY A 83 -14.56 1.97 -5.66
N VAL A 84 -13.68 2.91 -6.02
CA VAL A 84 -12.70 3.52 -5.09
C VAL A 84 -13.43 4.24 -3.97
N LEU A 85 -14.51 4.98 -4.29
CA LEU A 85 -15.35 5.61 -3.27
C LEU A 85 -15.93 4.58 -2.30
N GLY A 86 -16.50 3.48 -2.81
CA GLY A 86 -17.01 2.40 -1.97
C GLY A 86 -15.94 1.72 -1.11
N ALA A 87 -14.76 1.47 -1.70
CA ALA A 87 -13.63 0.85 -1.00
C ALA A 87 -13.08 1.73 0.12
N ILE A 88 -12.93 3.04 -0.11
CA ILE A 88 -12.49 4.00 0.92
C ILE A 88 -13.50 4.04 2.08
N VAL A 89 -14.80 4.06 1.78
CA VAL A 89 -15.87 4.06 2.81
C VAL A 89 -15.83 2.77 3.63
N LEU A 90 -15.83 1.61 2.97
CA LEU A 90 -15.75 0.31 3.64
C LEU A 90 -14.48 0.21 4.50
N ARG A 91 -13.35 0.67 3.98
CA ARG A 91 -12.08 0.70 4.70
C ARG A 91 -12.16 1.55 5.96
N THR A 92 -12.71 2.75 5.84
CA THR A 92 -12.86 3.68 6.96
C THR A 92 -13.70 3.03 8.06
N ILE A 93 -14.84 2.44 7.70
CA ILE A 93 -15.71 1.71 8.63
C ILE A 93 -14.97 0.53 9.28
N MET A 94 -14.28 -0.30 8.50
CA MET A 94 -13.55 -1.46 8.99
C MET A 94 -12.42 -1.07 9.95
N ILE A 95 -11.66 -0.01 9.66
CA ILE A 95 -10.57 0.45 10.53
C ILE A 95 -11.13 0.96 11.86
N PHE A 96 -12.17 1.80 11.84
CA PHE A 96 -12.77 2.32 13.08
C PHE A 96 -13.43 1.22 13.91
N THR A 97 -14.13 0.29 13.26
CA THR A 97 -14.76 -0.85 13.94
C THR A 97 -13.70 -1.81 14.50
N GLY A 98 -12.65 -2.07 13.73
CA GLY A 98 -11.54 -2.94 14.12
C GLY A 98 -10.76 -2.37 15.30
N SER A 99 -10.41 -1.07 15.29
CA SER A 99 -9.70 -0.44 16.41
C SER A 99 -10.52 -0.43 17.69
N TRP A 100 -11.83 -0.20 17.59
CA TRP A 100 -12.74 -0.29 18.71
C TRP A 100 -12.86 -1.72 19.26
N LEU A 101 -12.99 -2.72 18.38
CA LEU A 101 -13.13 -4.12 18.78
C LEU A 101 -11.87 -4.67 19.45
N ILE A 102 -10.68 -4.29 18.95
CA ILE A 102 -9.39 -4.68 19.55
C ILE A 102 -9.24 -4.07 20.95
N SER A 103 -9.71 -2.83 21.17
CA SER A 103 -9.60 -2.16 22.48
C SER A 103 -10.34 -2.88 23.62
N GLN A 104 -11.28 -3.77 23.30
CA GLN A 104 -12.08 -4.52 24.27
C GLN A 104 -11.66 -5.99 24.38
N PHE A 105 -11.09 -6.57 23.32
CA PHE A 105 -10.79 -8.00 23.25
C PHE A 105 -9.43 -8.25 22.62
N ASP A 106 -8.34 -8.10 23.39
CA ASP A 106 -6.98 -8.34 22.88
C ASP A 106 -6.75 -9.77 22.37
N TRP A 107 -7.49 -10.77 22.86
CA TRP A 107 -7.46 -12.14 22.33
C TRP A 107 -7.88 -12.19 20.85
N ILE A 108 -8.79 -11.30 20.41
CA ILE A 108 -9.30 -11.28 19.03
C ILE A 108 -8.17 -11.08 18.02
N LEU A 109 -7.08 -10.41 18.39
CA LEU A 109 -5.91 -10.20 17.54
C LEU A 109 -5.28 -11.52 17.10
N TYR A 110 -5.22 -12.52 17.98
CA TYR A 110 -4.66 -13.83 17.63
C TYR A 110 -5.55 -14.57 16.62
N ILE A 111 -6.87 -14.48 16.78
CA ILE A 111 -7.82 -15.09 15.84
C ILE A 111 -7.75 -14.38 14.48
N PHE A 112 -7.77 -13.05 14.47
CA PHE A 112 -7.70 -12.26 13.24
C PHE A 112 -6.36 -12.47 12.52
N GLY A 113 -5.25 -12.54 13.27
CA GLY A 113 -3.92 -12.84 12.74
C GLY A 113 -3.85 -14.23 12.12
N ALA A 114 -4.40 -15.25 12.78
CA ALA A 114 -4.47 -16.61 12.24
C ALA A 114 -5.33 -16.68 10.96
N PHE A 115 -6.47 -15.99 10.95
CA PHE A 115 -7.34 -15.90 9.78
C PHE A 115 -6.64 -15.21 8.60
N LEU A 116 -5.94 -14.09 8.85
CA LEU A 116 -5.18 -13.37 7.82
C LEU A 116 -4.07 -14.23 7.23
N LEU A 117 -3.29 -14.94 8.06
CA LEU A 117 -2.27 -15.88 7.60
C LEU A 117 -2.88 -16.98 6.71
N PHE A 118 -4.02 -17.55 7.11
CA PHE A 118 -4.72 -18.55 6.32
C PHE A 118 -5.14 -18.02 4.94
N THR A 119 -5.76 -16.84 4.88
CA THR A 119 -6.12 -16.21 3.59
C THR A 119 -4.91 -15.83 2.75
N GLY A 120 -3.82 -15.36 3.36
CA GLY A 120 -2.58 -15.05 2.66
C GLY A 120 -1.93 -16.29 2.03
N VAL A 121 -1.92 -17.42 2.75
CA VAL A 121 -1.43 -18.70 2.22
C VAL A 121 -2.34 -19.21 1.10
N LYS A 122 -3.66 -19.08 1.23
CA LYS A 122 -4.61 -19.50 0.18
C LYS A 122 -4.39 -18.75 -1.14
N MET A 123 -3.99 -17.48 -1.06
CA MET A 123 -3.73 -16.64 -2.23
C MET A 123 -2.42 -16.98 -2.96
N ARG A 124 -1.52 -17.78 -2.35
CA ARG A 124 -0.34 -18.34 -3.01
C ARG A 124 -0.69 -19.31 -4.15
N TRP A 125 -1.91 -19.83 -4.22
CA TRP A 125 -2.33 -20.62 -5.38
C TRP A 125 -2.69 -19.71 -6.56
N PRO A 126 -1.92 -19.73 -7.65
CA PRO A 126 -2.15 -18.85 -8.79
C PRO A 126 -3.44 -19.26 -9.51
N MET A 127 -4.46 -18.40 -9.46
CA MET A 127 -5.57 -18.47 -10.40
C MET A 127 -5.05 -17.96 -11.76
N LYS A 128 -4.91 -18.87 -12.74
CA LYS A 128 -4.43 -18.55 -14.08
C LYS A 128 -5.41 -17.60 -14.79
N MET A 129 -5.10 -16.30 -14.83
CA MET A 129 -5.80 -15.31 -15.66
C MET A 129 -4.81 -14.72 -16.68
N ASN A 130 -5.26 -14.60 -17.94
CA ASN A 130 -4.44 -14.19 -19.09
C ASN A 130 -3.82 -12.78 -18.89
N GLN A 131 -2.57 -12.76 -18.42
CA GLN A 131 -1.78 -11.60 -17.97
C GLN A 131 -1.16 -10.73 -19.09
N ALA A 132 -1.27 -11.14 -20.36
CA ALA A 132 -0.50 -10.55 -21.45
C ALA A 132 -0.99 -9.16 -21.93
N LEU A 133 -2.29 -8.83 -21.78
CA LEU A 133 -2.85 -7.55 -22.22
C LEU A 133 -2.81 -6.45 -21.13
N ALA A 134 -2.71 -6.84 -19.85
CA ALA A 134 -2.57 -5.91 -18.75
C ALA A 134 -1.11 -5.42 -18.59
N THR A 135 -0.12 -6.29 -18.73
CA THR A 135 1.27 -5.96 -18.35
C THR A 135 1.91 -4.82 -19.18
N SER A 136 1.58 -4.67 -20.47
CA SER A 136 2.23 -3.70 -21.37
C SER A 136 1.73 -2.25 -21.22
N ARG A 137 0.45 -2.02 -20.90
CA ARG A 137 -0.12 -0.68 -20.65
C ARG A 137 0.07 -0.19 -19.21
N TRP A 138 0.29 -1.12 -18.28
CA TRP A 138 0.30 -0.84 -16.84
C TRP A 138 1.63 -0.28 -16.33
N CYS A 139 2.74 -0.85 -16.78
CA CYS A 139 4.06 -0.45 -16.32
C CYS A 139 4.44 1.00 -16.66
N ALA A 140 3.84 1.56 -17.71
CA ALA A 140 4.18 2.89 -18.21
C ALA A 140 3.36 4.03 -17.57
N GLY A 141 2.15 3.76 -17.04
CA GLY A 141 1.23 4.79 -16.58
C GLY A 141 1.16 4.96 -15.06
N TYR A 142 1.29 3.88 -14.29
CA TYR A 142 1.00 3.88 -12.85
C TYR A 142 2.24 3.78 -11.95
N ALA A 143 3.41 3.47 -12.51
CA ALA A 143 4.68 3.53 -11.77
C ALA A 143 5.03 4.95 -11.31
N VAL A 144 4.47 5.98 -11.97
CA VAL A 144 4.58 7.40 -11.57
C VAL A 144 3.64 7.75 -10.42
N ILE A 145 2.55 7.00 -10.21
CA ILE A 145 1.56 7.28 -9.16
C ILE A 145 1.95 6.67 -7.80
N CYS A 146 2.81 5.63 -7.80
CA CYS A 146 3.42 5.09 -6.58
C CYS A 146 4.78 5.72 -6.23
N ALA A 147 5.39 6.48 -7.16
CA ALA A 147 6.56 7.30 -6.92
C ALA A 147 6.18 8.51 -6.06
#